data_AF-A0A285UVB1-F1
#
_entry.id   AF-A0A285UVB1-F1
#
_cell.length_a   1.000
_cell.length_b   1.000
_cell.length_c   1.000
_cell.angle_alpha   90.00
_cell.angle_beta   90.00
_cell.angle_gamma   90.00
#
_symmetry.space_group_name_H-M   'P 1'
#
loop_
_entity.id
_entity.type
_entity.pdbx_description
1 polymer ?
#
loop_
_entity_poly.entity_id
_entity_poly.type
_entity_poly.pdbx_seq_one_letter_code
_entity_poly.pdbx_strand_id
1 'polypeptide(L)'
;MTAQSIGALAEKFVVNRWAWWQNALKGNFGPMHEGQPEQGYYRTRFKGGQWEPVAIYYPEGSDQIVAYRNGKEVDPGEAWNFCRTNPITYDAYVKAMDGKGFDDEPALATIGDNSGSDDPFDQIAQELAGEKEMAEEFLRSEIKTQADADKAGIWSKRLSDLAKRADNHRIVEKEPHLAASKAVDDKWRGPVGEAKDLSVALKRHIEPFLIAKKREEEARARKAAEEAAALRRKAEEEARAAQQYNVDPQEAEKKRAELLRQAQEAEKAAEVRNAQAGRTGAKVSVRTDKIGVVTDYGKAAAALVAMRHKDLIEIIDKLAQRAAKAGMPFDGMEVREEEKVV
;
A
#
# COMPACT_ATOMS: atom_id res chain seq x y z
N MET A 1 79.88 -35.63 17.92
CA MET A 1 78.98 -34.76 17.15
C MET A 1 78.44 -35.57 15.98
N THR A 2 77.24 -36.13 16.13
CA THR A 2 76.58 -36.95 15.10
C THR A 2 75.87 -36.04 14.11
N ALA A 3 76.36 -36.01 12.87
CA ALA A 3 75.71 -35.31 11.76
C ALA A 3 74.33 -35.91 11.53
N GLN A 4 73.27 -35.16 11.84
CA GLN A 4 71.93 -35.48 11.39
C GLN A 4 71.90 -35.32 9.87
N SER A 5 71.47 -36.38 9.17
CA SER A 5 71.28 -36.41 7.72
C SER A 5 70.40 -35.23 7.28
N ILE A 6 70.87 -34.50 6.27
CA ILE A 6 70.15 -33.38 5.61
C ILE A 6 68.77 -33.82 5.11
N GLY A 7 68.57 -35.13 4.84
CA GLY A 7 67.26 -35.68 4.48
C GLY A 7 66.19 -35.58 5.56
N ALA A 8 66.56 -35.65 6.85
CA ALA A 8 65.60 -35.55 7.97
C ALA A 8 65.23 -34.10 8.32
N LEU A 9 66.01 -33.12 7.87
CA LEU A 9 65.69 -31.70 8.04
C LEU A 9 64.76 -31.20 6.92
N ALA A 10 64.81 -31.80 5.73
CA ALA A 10 63.93 -31.47 4.60
C ALA A 10 62.47 -31.88 4.84
N GLU A 11 62.22 -32.97 5.58
CA GLU A 11 60.87 -33.39 5.96
C GLU A 11 60.19 -32.44 6.96
N LYS A 12 60.95 -31.68 7.76
CA LYS A 12 60.42 -30.73 8.75
C LYS A 12 60.01 -29.38 8.19
N PHE A 13 60.36 -29.06 6.94
CA PHE A 13 59.98 -27.83 6.26
C PHE A 13 59.23 -28.11 4.95
N VAL A 14 58.38 -29.15 4.94
CA VAL A 14 57.30 -29.19 3.95
C VAL A 14 56.39 -28.01 4.27
N VAL A 15 56.58 -26.91 3.55
CA VAL A 15 55.66 -25.77 3.56
C VAL A 15 54.28 -26.34 3.26
N ASN A 16 53.40 -26.40 4.27
CA ASN A 16 52.03 -26.84 4.06
C ASN A 16 51.32 -25.75 3.25
N ARG A 17 51.43 -25.85 1.92
CA ARG A 17 50.86 -24.87 0.98
C ARG A 17 49.33 -24.77 1.08
N TRP A 18 48.67 -25.76 1.71
CA TRP A 18 47.22 -25.76 1.97
C TRP A 18 46.84 -25.12 3.32
N ALA A 19 47.81 -24.75 4.17
CA ALA A 19 47.54 -24.29 5.52
C ALA A 19 46.67 -23.02 5.57
N TRP A 20 46.85 -22.10 4.61
CA TRP A 20 46.06 -20.88 4.53
C TRP A 20 44.58 -21.21 4.29
N TRP A 21 44.28 -22.02 3.26
CA TRP A 21 42.90 -22.41 2.93
C TRP A 21 42.22 -23.21 4.04
N GLN A 22 42.94 -24.13 4.69
CA GLN A 22 42.43 -24.90 5.83
C GLN A 22 42.06 -24.01 7.04
N ASN A 23 42.78 -22.91 7.24
CA ASN A 23 42.46 -21.92 8.27
C ASN A 23 41.31 -20.99 7.85
N ALA A 24 41.28 -20.59 6.57
CA ALA A 24 40.20 -19.79 6.01
C ALA A 24 38.84 -20.51 6.09
N LEU A 25 38.79 -21.83 5.88
CA LEU A 25 37.58 -22.64 6.07
C LEU A 25 37.03 -22.61 7.49
N LYS A 26 37.89 -22.36 8.49
CA LYS A 26 37.50 -22.22 9.90
C LYS A 26 37.14 -20.77 10.27
N GLY A 27 37.10 -19.86 9.29
CA GLY A 27 36.88 -18.43 9.50
C GLY A 27 38.12 -17.63 9.91
N ASN A 28 39.29 -18.27 9.99
CA ASN A 28 40.53 -17.62 10.40
C ASN A 28 41.29 -17.06 9.19
N PHE A 29 40.86 -15.86 8.83
CA PHE A 29 41.48 -14.93 7.88
C PHE A 29 42.99 -14.72 8.09
N GLY A 30 43.88 -15.33 7.31
CA GLY A 30 45.29 -14.91 7.23
C GLY A 30 45.45 -13.56 6.50
N PRO A 31 46.67 -12.98 6.44
CA PRO A 31 46.91 -11.78 5.64
C PRO A 31 46.54 -12.04 4.16
N MET A 32 45.73 -11.15 3.58
CA MET A 32 45.29 -11.21 2.19
C MET A 32 46.00 -10.12 1.40
N HIS A 33 46.96 -10.49 0.55
CA HIS A 33 47.66 -9.56 -0.33
C HIS A 33 47.12 -9.67 -1.76
N GLU A 34 46.91 -8.53 -2.42
CA GLU A 34 46.61 -8.50 -3.85
C GLU A 34 47.79 -9.05 -4.66
N GLY A 35 47.50 -9.87 -5.66
CA GLY A 35 48.51 -10.49 -6.53
C GLY A 35 49.31 -11.64 -5.89
N GLN A 36 49.01 -12.03 -4.64
CA GLN A 36 49.59 -13.20 -3.98
C GLN A 36 48.50 -14.26 -3.75
N PRO A 37 48.18 -15.08 -4.78
CA PRO A 37 47.14 -16.08 -4.68
C PRO A 37 47.54 -17.22 -3.73
N GLU A 38 46.66 -17.54 -2.79
CA GLU A 38 46.86 -18.66 -1.85
C GLU A 38 46.20 -19.94 -2.39
N GLN A 39 46.90 -21.06 -2.29
CA GLN A 39 46.41 -22.36 -2.76
C GLN A 39 45.17 -22.80 -1.97
N GLY A 40 44.12 -23.19 -2.69
CA GLY A 40 42.84 -23.57 -2.11
C GLY A 40 41.71 -23.75 -3.11
N TYR A 41 40.54 -24.10 -2.57
CA TYR A 41 39.27 -24.16 -3.29
C TYR A 41 38.35 -23.04 -2.81
N TYR A 42 37.77 -22.32 -3.76
CA TYR A 42 36.98 -21.12 -3.53
C TYR A 42 35.73 -21.10 -4.41
N ARG A 43 34.84 -20.14 -4.13
CA ARG A 43 33.77 -19.76 -5.05
C ARG A 43 33.84 -18.29 -5.39
N THR A 44 33.45 -17.94 -6.61
CA THR A 44 33.37 -16.53 -7.06
C THR A 44 32.07 -16.29 -7.82
N ARG A 45 31.58 -15.05 -7.84
CA ARG A 45 30.46 -14.66 -8.70
C ARG A 45 30.56 -13.21 -9.11
N PHE A 46 30.05 -12.88 -10.28
CA PHE A 46 29.76 -11.50 -10.63
C PHE A 46 28.49 -11.04 -9.91
N LYS A 47 28.32 -9.72 -9.76
CA LYS A 47 27.15 -9.14 -9.08
C LYS A 47 25.87 -9.59 -9.80
N GLY A 48 25.07 -10.45 -9.16
CA GLY A 48 23.84 -11.01 -9.71
C GLY A 48 24.00 -12.33 -10.48
N GLY A 49 25.22 -12.85 -10.63
CA GLY A 49 25.49 -14.15 -11.26
C GLY A 49 25.56 -15.31 -10.26
N GLN A 50 25.64 -16.54 -10.78
CA GLN A 50 25.80 -17.76 -9.99
C GLN A 50 27.19 -17.86 -9.35
N TRP A 51 27.30 -18.51 -8.20
CA TRP A 51 28.60 -18.93 -7.68
C TRP A 51 29.24 -19.95 -8.63
N GLU A 52 30.48 -19.70 -9.01
CA GLU A 52 31.30 -20.59 -9.82
C GLU A 52 32.46 -21.15 -8.98
N PRO A 53 32.77 -22.44 -9.11
CA PRO A 53 33.89 -23.05 -8.40
C PRO A 53 35.23 -22.56 -8.97
N VAL A 54 36.15 -22.23 -8.07
CA VAL A 54 37.51 -21.80 -8.39
C VAL A 54 38.51 -22.69 -7.67
N ALA A 55 39.45 -23.27 -8.40
CA ALA A 55 40.61 -23.97 -7.82
C ALA A 55 41.87 -23.18 -8.11
N ILE A 56 42.67 -22.93 -7.09
CA ILE A 56 44.00 -22.32 -7.19
C ILE A 56 44.98 -23.32 -6.60
N TYR A 57 45.93 -23.83 -7.38
CA TYR A 57 46.88 -24.85 -6.91
C TYR A 57 48.17 -24.86 -7.73
N TYR A 58 49.18 -25.54 -7.19
CA TYR A 58 50.42 -25.87 -7.91
C TYR A 58 50.25 -27.22 -8.61
N PRO A 59 50.34 -27.30 -9.94
CA PRO A 59 50.31 -28.57 -10.66
C PRO A 59 51.43 -29.51 -10.21
N GLU A 60 51.20 -30.80 -10.34
CA GLU A 60 52.19 -31.81 -9.96
C GLU A 60 53.50 -31.62 -10.73
N GLY A 61 54.61 -31.40 -10.01
CA GLY A 61 55.93 -31.16 -10.60
C GLY A 61 56.19 -29.73 -11.08
N SER A 62 55.29 -28.77 -10.82
CA SER A 62 55.47 -27.35 -11.18
C SER A 62 55.51 -26.44 -9.95
N ASP A 63 56.40 -25.45 -9.98
CA ASP A 63 56.43 -24.34 -9.01
C ASP A 63 55.62 -23.12 -9.47
N GLN A 64 54.89 -23.24 -10.59
CA GLN A 64 53.95 -22.21 -11.04
C GLN A 64 52.55 -22.48 -10.52
N ILE A 65 51.89 -21.45 -9.99
CA ILE A 65 50.50 -21.53 -9.55
C ILE A 65 49.56 -21.37 -10.75
N VAL A 66 48.52 -22.20 -10.81
CA VAL A 66 47.47 -22.12 -11.82
C VAL A 66 46.13 -21.92 -11.15
N ALA A 67 45.20 -21.28 -11.87
CA ALA A 67 43.84 -21.10 -11.42
C ALA A 67 42.85 -21.56 -12.48
N TYR A 68 41.84 -22.31 -12.04
CA TYR A 68 40.73 -22.76 -12.87
C TYR A 68 39.43 -22.23 -12.31
N ARG A 69 38.67 -21.51 -13.12
CA ARG A 69 37.31 -21.04 -12.82
C ARG A 69 36.34 -21.84 -13.69
N ASN A 70 35.49 -22.64 -13.05
CA ASN A 70 34.53 -23.52 -13.71
C ASN A 70 35.17 -24.35 -14.85
N GLY A 71 36.35 -24.93 -14.57
CA GLY A 71 37.12 -25.73 -15.54
C GLY A 71 37.91 -24.93 -16.60
N LYS A 72 37.78 -23.61 -16.67
CA LYS A 72 38.56 -22.74 -17.57
C LYS A 72 39.76 -22.15 -16.86
N GLU A 73 40.93 -22.22 -17.49
CA GLU A 73 42.15 -21.60 -16.96
C GLU A 73 42.02 -20.07 -16.97
N VAL A 74 42.36 -19.43 -15.87
CA VAL A 74 42.28 -17.98 -15.64
C VAL A 74 43.54 -17.50 -14.93
N ASP A 75 43.80 -16.18 -14.97
CA ASP A 75 44.91 -15.60 -14.23
C ASP A 75 44.73 -15.82 -12.70
N PRO A 76 45.71 -16.42 -12.01
CA PRO A 76 45.61 -16.70 -10.58
C PRO A 76 45.44 -15.44 -9.71
N GLY A 77 46.08 -14.32 -10.07
CA GLY A 77 45.97 -13.06 -9.34
C GLY A 77 44.59 -12.43 -9.49
N GLU A 78 44.04 -12.44 -10.69
CA GLU A 78 42.68 -11.98 -10.98
C GLU A 78 41.63 -12.85 -10.27
N ALA A 79 41.73 -14.18 -10.39
CA ALA A 79 40.82 -15.10 -9.73
C ALA A 79 40.83 -14.90 -8.20
N TRP A 80 42.02 -14.75 -7.62
CA TRP A 80 42.20 -14.50 -6.18
C TRP A 80 41.49 -13.24 -5.69
N ASN A 81 41.54 -12.15 -6.46
CA ASN A 81 40.90 -10.90 -6.07
C ASN A 81 39.39 -11.04 -5.82
N PHE A 82 38.72 -11.93 -6.57
CA PHE A 82 37.29 -12.14 -6.45
C PHE A 82 36.91 -13.29 -5.50
N CYS A 83 37.77 -14.30 -5.33
CA CYS A 83 37.41 -15.52 -4.58
C CYS A 83 37.97 -15.61 -3.15
N ARG A 84 38.97 -14.77 -2.78
CA ARG A 84 39.70 -14.83 -1.48
C ARG A 84 38.84 -14.81 -0.21
N THR A 85 37.63 -14.24 -0.27
CA THR A 85 36.72 -14.14 0.88
C THR A 85 35.73 -15.30 1.00
N ASN A 86 35.70 -16.22 0.03
CA ASN A 86 34.71 -17.30 -0.04
C ASN A 86 35.37 -18.68 -0.22
N PRO A 87 36.12 -19.19 0.78
CA PRO A 87 36.68 -20.54 0.74
C PRO A 87 35.57 -21.59 0.82
N ILE A 88 35.72 -22.69 0.07
CA ILE A 88 34.79 -23.82 0.06
C ILE A 88 35.54 -25.14 0.32
N THR A 89 34.83 -26.15 0.81
CA THR A 89 35.40 -27.49 0.96
C THR A 89 35.69 -28.12 -0.40
N TYR A 90 36.64 -29.06 -0.44
CA TYR A 90 36.92 -29.80 -1.68
C TYR A 90 35.69 -30.55 -2.19
N ASP A 91 34.90 -31.15 -1.30
CA ASP A 91 33.66 -31.84 -1.69
C ASP A 91 32.64 -30.88 -2.33
N ALA A 92 32.52 -29.65 -1.81
CA ALA A 92 31.68 -28.62 -2.40
C ALA A 92 32.21 -28.16 -3.77
N TYR A 93 33.53 -28.08 -3.93
CA TYR A 93 34.17 -27.79 -5.22
C TYR A 93 33.89 -28.88 -6.26
N VAL A 94 34.09 -30.15 -5.92
CA VAL A 94 33.82 -31.29 -6.82
C VAL A 94 32.33 -31.34 -7.19
N LYS A 95 31.44 -31.15 -6.22
CA LYS A 95 29.99 -31.11 -6.44
C LYS A 95 29.57 -29.97 -7.39
N ALA A 96 30.17 -28.79 -7.22
CA ALA A 96 29.91 -27.66 -8.11
C ALA A 96 30.48 -27.91 -9.52
N MET A 97 31.66 -28.53 -9.63
CA MET A 97 32.26 -28.94 -10.92
C MET A 97 31.45 -30.01 -11.65
N ASP A 98 30.78 -30.91 -10.92
CA ASP A 98 29.82 -31.90 -11.45
C ASP A 98 28.48 -31.28 -11.89
N GLY A 99 28.35 -29.95 -11.85
CA GLY A 99 27.15 -29.23 -12.26
C GLY A 99 26.01 -29.25 -11.24
N LYS A 100 26.24 -29.77 -10.03
CA LYS A 100 25.20 -29.86 -8.96
C LYS A 100 25.12 -28.60 -8.09
N GLY A 101 25.93 -27.58 -8.38
CA GLY A 101 25.94 -26.29 -7.66
C GLY A 101 26.38 -26.40 -6.20
N PHE A 102 26.02 -25.38 -5.41
CA PHE A 102 26.33 -25.29 -3.98
C PHE A 102 25.09 -25.56 -3.12
N ASP A 103 25.27 -26.18 -1.95
CA ASP A 103 24.15 -26.61 -1.09
C ASP A 103 23.33 -25.47 -0.48
N ASP A 104 23.92 -24.27 -0.38
CA ASP A 104 23.28 -23.05 0.09
C ASP A 104 22.63 -22.24 -1.04
N GLU A 105 22.78 -22.66 -2.30
CA GLU A 105 22.16 -21.98 -3.44
C GLU A 105 20.97 -22.75 -4.01
N PRO A 106 19.87 -22.06 -4.33
CA PRO A 106 18.84 -22.65 -5.16
C PRO A 106 19.33 -22.78 -6.60
N ALA A 107 18.92 -23.86 -7.27
CA ALA A 107 19.13 -24.00 -8.71
C ALA A 107 18.48 -22.82 -9.47
N LEU A 108 19.09 -22.38 -10.56
CA LEU A 108 18.47 -21.45 -11.49
C LEU A 108 17.53 -22.20 -12.41
N ALA A 109 16.44 -21.56 -12.83
CA ALA A 109 15.62 -22.08 -13.90
C ALA A 109 16.49 -22.09 -15.16
N THR A 110 16.62 -23.24 -15.81
CA THR A 110 17.28 -23.34 -17.10
C THR A 110 16.40 -22.66 -18.13
N ILE A 111 16.60 -21.35 -18.34
CA ILE A 111 15.98 -20.62 -19.43
C ILE A 111 16.65 -21.14 -20.70
N GLY A 112 15.92 -21.85 -21.56
CA GLY A 112 16.46 -22.34 -22.82
C GLY A 112 16.96 -21.19 -23.68
N ASP A 113 18.11 -21.38 -24.34
CA ASP A 113 18.85 -20.40 -25.15
C ASP A 113 18.11 -19.85 -26.40
N ASN A 114 16.76 -19.90 -26.44
CA ASN A 114 15.92 -19.57 -27.59
C ASN A 114 14.71 -18.66 -27.28
N SER A 115 14.72 -17.87 -26.20
CA SER A 115 13.66 -16.87 -25.98
C SER A 115 13.94 -15.55 -26.72
N GLY A 116 13.67 -15.52 -28.02
CA GLY A 116 13.80 -14.34 -28.89
C GLY A 116 12.67 -13.30 -28.75
N SER A 117 12.17 -13.02 -27.55
CA SER A 117 11.18 -11.94 -27.34
C SER A 117 11.89 -10.64 -26.93
N ASP A 118 11.81 -9.61 -27.78
CA ASP A 118 12.33 -8.27 -27.51
C ASP A 118 11.47 -7.49 -26.50
N ASP A 119 10.29 -8.01 -26.14
CA ASP A 119 9.37 -7.37 -25.18
C ASP A 119 9.79 -7.63 -23.72
N PRO A 120 10.09 -6.58 -22.93
CA PRO A 120 10.41 -6.72 -21.50
C PRO A 120 9.34 -7.43 -20.67
N PHE A 121 8.06 -7.33 -21.05
CA PHE A 121 6.99 -8.05 -20.35
C PHE A 121 7.13 -9.56 -20.49
N ASP A 122 7.29 -10.04 -21.73
CA ASP A 122 7.42 -11.46 -22.04
C ASP A 122 8.68 -12.07 -21.39
N GLN A 123 9.78 -11.33 -21.35
CA GLN A 123 11.01 -11.74 -20.66
C GLN A 123 10.77 -11.96 -19.16
N ILE A 124 10.16 -10.99 -18.49
CA ILE A 124 9.87 -11.07 -17.06
C ILE A 124 8.85 -12.17 -16.75
N ALA A 125 7.86 -12.37 -17.61
CA ALA A 125 6.85 -13.42 -17.45
C ALA A 125 7.46 -14.82 -17.55
N GLN A 126 8.40 -15.03 -18.49
CA GLN A 126 9.12 -16.29 -18.64
C GLN A 126 10.06 -16.57 -17.47
N GLU A 127 10.84 -15.57 -17.03
CA GLU A 127 11.69 -15.67 -15.84
C GLU A 127 10.85 -16.02 -14.58
N LEU A 128 9.70 -15.37 -14.41
CA LEU A 128 8.80 -15.65 -13.29
C LEU A 128 8.24 -17.07 -13.36
N ALA A 129 7.87 -17.55 -14.54
CA ALA A 129 7.35 -18.91 -14.69
C ALA A 129 8.38 -19.95 -14.24
N GLY A 130 9.64 -19.79 -14.63
CA GLY A 130 10.74 -20.68 -14.21
C GLY A 130 11.03 -20.61 -12.71
N GLU A 131 11.16 -19.41 -12.14
CA GLU A 131 11.42 -19.25 -10.70
C GLU A 131 10.22 -19.69 -9.84
N LYS A 132 8.99 -19.50 -10.33
CA LYS A 132 7.77 -19.93 -9.67
C LYS A 132 7.69 -21.44 -9.53
N GLU A 133 7.96 -22.19 -10.59
CA GLU A 133 7.88 -23.66 -10.54
C GLU A 133 8.84 -24.24 -9.49
N MET A 134 10.08 -23.74 -9.46
CA MET A 134 11.08 -24.18 -8.49
C MET A 134 10.72 -23.75 -7.06
N ALA A 135 10.26 -22.51 -6.87
CA ALA A 135 9.87 -21.99 -5.56
C ALA A 135 8.63 -22.71 -5.01
N GLU A 136 7.62 -23.00 -5.85
CA GLU A 136 6.42 -23.75 -5.45
C GLU A 136 6.75 -25.18 -5.05
N GLU A 137 7.68 -25.84 -5.74
CA GLU A 137 8.16 -27.17 -5.33
C GLU A 137 8.90 -27.11 -4.01
N PHE A 138 9.78 -26.12 -3.81
CA PHE A 138 10.48 -25.93 -2.55
C PHE A 138 9.52 -25.65 -1.37
N LEU A 139 8.45 -24.87 -1.59
CA LEU A 139 7.42 -24.58 -0.58
C LEU A 139 6.63 -25.82 -0.12
N ARG A 140 6.65 -26.92 -0.88
CA ARG A 140 6.04 -28.19 -0.45
C ARG A 140 6.86 -28.92 0.62
N SER A 141 8.15 -28.59 0.72
CA SER A 141 9.07 -29.18 1.67
C SER A 141 9.21 -28.31 2.92
N GLU A 142 9.36 -28.95 4.07
CA GLU A 142 9.62 -28.24 5.33
C GLU A 142 11.09 -27.81 5.40
N ILE A 143 11.34 -26.57 5.82
CA ILE A 143 12.68 -26.02 6.02
C ILE A 143 13.27 -26.58 7.32
N LYS A 144 14.31 -27.41 7.21
CA LYS A 144 14.92 -28.11 8.37
C LYS A 144 16.36 -27.68 8.63
N THR A 145 17.03 -27.08 7.66
CA THR A 145 18.44 -26.69 7.77
C THR A 145 18.63 -25.21 7.49
N GLN A 146 19.76 -24.65 7.97
CA GLN A 146 20.15 -23.27 7.65
C GLN A 146 20.30 -23.08 6.13
N ALA A 147 20.82 -24.07 5.41
CA ALA A 147 20.95 -24.02 3.95
C ALA A 147 19.58 -23.95 3.25
N ASP A 148 18.56 -24.62 3.77
CA ASP A 148 17.18 -24.49 3.26
C ASP A 148 16.62 -23.09 3.54
N ALA A 149 16.89 -22.52 4.72
CA ALA A 149 16.48 -21.15 5.06
C ALA A 149 17.18 -20.11 4.16
N ASP A 150 18.47 -20.29 3.88
CA ASP A 150 19.25 -19.42 3.00
C ASP A 150 18.74 -19.51 1.55
N LYS A 151 18.41 -20.71 1.07
CA LYS A 151 17.73 -20.92 -0.23
C LYS A 151 16.40 -20.18 -0.31
N ALA A 152 15.56 -20.28 0.72
CA ALA A 152 14.29 -19.56 0.80
C ALA A 152 14.49 -18.04 0.73
N GLY A 153 15.48 -17.52 1.46
CA GLY A 153 15.85 -16.10 1.44
C GLY A 153 16.33 -15.62 0.07
N ILE A 154 17.13 -16.43 -0.63
CA ILE A 154 17.61 -16.12 -1.99
C ILE A 154 16.45 -16.10 -2.99
N TRP A 155 15.59 -17.12 -3.01
CA TRP A 155 14.40 -17.13 -3.89
C TRP A 155 13.45 -15.98 -3.60
N SER A 156 13.18 -15.68 -2.32
CA SER A 156 12.36 -14.53 -1.91
C SER A 156 12.92 -13.21 -2.48
N LYS A 157 14.24 -13.02 -2.40
CA LYS A 157 14.90 -11.84 -2.97
C LYS A 157 14.80 -11.79 -4.50
N ARG A 158 15.05 -12.91 -5.20
CA ARG A 158 14.96 -12.99 -6.67
C ARG A 158 13.55 -12.63 -7.16
N LEU A 159 12.52 -13.22 -6.56
CA LEU A 159 11.11 -12.94 -6.89
C LEU A 159 10.74 -11.48 -6.58
N SER A 160 11.23 -10.93 -5.46
CA SER A 160 11.02 -9.52 -5.11
C SER A 160 11.69 -8.56 -6.11
N ASP A 161 12.89 -8.87 -6.58
CA ASP A 161 13.60 -8.05 -7.56
C ASP A 161 12.98 -8.17 -8.96
N LEU A 162 12.43 -9.34 -9.33
CA LEU A 162 11.62 -9.52 -10.54
C LEU A 162 10.35 -8.66 -10.47
N ALA A 163 9.63 -8.68 -9.34
CA ALA A 163 8.44 -7.85 -9.15
C ALA A 163 8.76 -6.34 -9.25
N LYS A 164 9.89 -5.87 -8.69
CA LYS A 164 10.34 -4.48 -8.83
C LYS A 164 10.63 -4.11 -10.28
N ARG A 165 11.31 -4.99 -11.05
CA ARG A 165 11.56 -4.76 -12.49
C ARG A 165 10.24 -4.63 -13.25
N ALA A 166 9.30 -5.54 -13.01
CA ALA A 166 7.97 -5.50 -13.63
C ALA A 166 7.24 -4.18 -13.34
N ASP A 167 7.25 -3.72 -12.08
CA ASP A 167 6.60 -2.46 -11.71
C ASP A 167 7.29 -1.25 -12.33
N ASN A 168 8.62 -1.25 -12.42
CA ASN A 168 9.36 -0.18 -13.08
C ASN A 168 9.01 -0.08 -14.57
N HIS A 169 8.94 -1.19 -15.31
CA HIS A 169 8.50 -1.19 -16.70
C HIS A 169 7.07 -0.66 -16.83
N ARG A 170 6.16 -1.12 -15.97
CA ARG A 170 4.78 -0.63 -15.90
C ARG A 170 4.70 0.87 -15.64
N ILE A 171 5.56 1.41 -14.76
CA ILE A 171 5.61 2.85 -14.47
C ILE A 171 6.08 3.61 -15.70
N VAL A 172 7.16 3.18 -16.34
CA VAL A 172 7.73 3.82 -17.54
C VAL A 172 6.73 3.84 -18.69
N GLU A 173 6.05 2.72 -18.96
CA GLU A 173 5.00 2.65 -19.98
C GLU A 173 3.82 3.58 -19.66
N LYS A 174 3.44 3.69 -18.38
CA LYS A 174 2.30 4.49 -17.95
C LYS A 174 2.60 5.99 -17.85
N GLU A 175 3.86 6.36 -17.62
CA GLU A 175 4.31 7.74 -17.44
C GLU A 175 3.87 8.71 -18.54
N PRO A 176 4.07 8.44 -19.85
CA PRO A 176 3.63 9.36 -20.91
C PRO A 176 2.12 9.56 -20.93
N HIS A 177 1.34 8.51 -20.61
CA HIS A 177 -0.13 8.61 -20.54
C HIS A 177 -0.60 9.42 -19.33
N LEU A 178 0.05 9.27 -18.18
CA LEU A 178 -0.24 10.10 -17.00
C LEU A 178 0.16 11.55 -17.23
N ALA A 179 1.30 11.81 -17.88
CA ALA A 179 1.73 13.15 -18.26
C ALA A 179 0.73 13.79 -19.24
N ALA A 180 0.28 13.04 -20.25
CA ALA A 180 -0.75 13.49 -21.19
C ALA A 180 -2.08 13.79 -20.50
N SER A 181 -2.53 12.92 -19.59
CA SER A 181 -3.74 13.15 -18.79
C SER A 181 -3.62 14.42 -17.95
N LYS A 182 -2.51 14.60 -17.24
CA LYS A 182 -2.25 15.81 -16.42
C LYS A 182 -2.25 17.07 -17.27
N ALA A 183 -1.63 17.04 -18.45
CA ALA A 183 -1.61 18.18 -19.36
C ALA A 183 -3.02 18.57 -19.83
N VAL A 184 -3.89 17.58 -20.08
CA VAL A 184 -5.30 17.83 -20.39
C VAL A 184 -6.01 18.42 -19.17
N ASP A 185 -5.86 17.81 -18.00
CA ASP A 185 -6.50 18.28 -16.77
C ASP A 185 -6.10 19.73 -16.45
N ASP A 186 -4.82 20.06 -16.55
CA ASP A 186 -4.30 21.40 -16.26
C ASP A 186 -4.79 22.43 -17.28
N LYS A 187 -4.91 22.06 -18.56
CA LYS A 187 -5.51 22.92 -19.59
C LYS A 187 -6.95 23.31 -19.25
N TRP A 188 -7.73 22.39 -18.68
CA TRP A 188 -9.15 22.61 -18.38
C TRP A 188 -9.42 23.08 -16.95
N ARG A 189 -8.45 22.95 -16.04
CA ARG A 189 -8.60 23.30 -14.62
C ARG A 189 -9.06 24.74 -14.41
N GLY A 190 -8.43 25.70 -15.09
CA GLY A 190 -8.77 27.13 -14.98
C GLY A 190 -10.21 27.41 -15.40
N PRO A 191 -10.57 27.22 -16.69
CA PRO A 191 -11.92 27.52 -17.17
C PRO A 191 -13.03 26.74 -16.43
N VAL A 192 -12.81 25.46 -16.10
CA VAL A 192 -13.80 24.67 -15.35
C VAL A 192 -13.93 25.17 -13.92
N GLY A 193 -12.80 25.52 -13.27
CA GLY A 193 -12.78 26.10 -11.93
C GLY A 193 -13.52 27.44 -11.90
N GLU A 194 -13.12 28.38 -12.74
CA GLU A 194 -13.72 29.72 -12.83
C GLU A 194 -15.23 29.68 -13.13
N ALA A 195 -15.66 28.83 -14.07
CA ALA A 195 -17.08 28.68 -14.38
C ALA A 195 -17.88 28.11 -13.20
N LYS A 196 -17.32 27.13 -12.46
CA LYS A 196 -17.94 26.58 -11.25
C LYS A 196 -18.00 27.63 -10.14
N ASP A 197 -16.91 28.35 -9.92
CA ASP A 197 -16.82 29.37 -8.89
C ASP A 197 -17.80 30.52 -9.15
N LEU A 198 -17.88 31.01 -10.40
CA LEU A 198 -18.88 32.01 -10.80
C LEU A 198 -20.30 31.48 -10.65
N SER A 199 -20.57 30.22 -11.02
CA SER A 199 -21.90 29.62 -10.83
C SER A 199 -22.30 29.58 -9.34
N VAL A 200 -21.38 29.21 -8.45
CA VAL A 200 -21.62 29.24 -7.00
C VAL A 200 -21.80 30.68 -6.51
N ALA A 201 -20.99 31.63 -6.97
CA ALA A 201 -21.09 33.04 -6.62
C ALA A 201 -22.45 33.62 -7.02
N LEU A 202 -22.95 33.33 -8.22
CA LEU A 202 -24.27 33.77 -8.69
C LEU A 202 -25.41 33.18 -7.86
N LYS A 203 -25.33 31.88 -7.47
CA LYS A 203 -26.32 31.26 -6.58
C LYS A 203 -26.33 31.93 -5.20
N ARG A 204 -25.15 32.18 -4.64
CA ARG A 204 -24.98 32.94 -3.37
C ARG A 204 -25.50 34.37 -3.49
N HIS A 205 -25.36 35.00 -4.66
CA HIS A 205 -25.85 36.35 -4.88
C HIS A 205 -27.40 36.42 -4.92
N ILE A 206 -28.05 35.38 -5.42
CA ILE A 206 -29.52 35.26 -5.47
C ILE A 206 -30.11 34.81 -4.12
N GLU A 207 -29.30 34.18 -3.25
CA GLU A 207 -29.73 33.62 -1.98
C GLU A 207 -30.46 34.62 -1.05
N PRO A 208 -29.97 35.85 -0.80
CA PRO A 208 -30.68 36.81 0.04
C PRO A 208 -32.09 37.15 -0.47
N PHE A 209 -32.24 37.25 -1.79
CA PHE A 209 -33.55 37.52 -2.42
C PHE A 209 -34.52 36.36 -2.19
N LEU A 210 -34.07 35.12 -2.37
CA LEU A 210 -34.91 33.94 -2.14
C LEU A 210 -35.26 33.76 -0.66
N ILE A 211 -34.34 34.07 0.26
CA ILE A 211 -34.60 34.07 1.70
C ILE A 211 -35.64 35.13 2.05
N ALA A 212 -35.54 36.35 1.51
CA ALA A 212 -36.54 37.40 1.71
C ALA A 212 -37.92 36.97 1.19
N LYS A 213 -37.98 36.40 -0.01
CA LYS A 213 -39.23 35.86 -0.58
C LYS A 213 -39.81 34.73 0.25
N LYS A 214 -38.97 33.82 0.77
CA LYS A 214 -39.42 32.76 1.68
C LYS A 214 -40.01 33.35 2.96
N ARG A 215 -39.39 34.38 3.54
CA ARG A 215 -39.90 35.08 4.73
C ARG A 215 -41.23 35.80 4.48
N GLU A 216 -41.38 36.46 3.33
CA GLU A 216 -42.66 37.06 2.91
C GLU A 216 -43.76 36.00 2.79
N GLU A 217 -43.44 34.85 2.19
CA GLU A 217 -44.36 33.73 2.01
C GLU A 217 -44.74 33.09 3.35
N GLU A 218 -43.77 32.90 4.26
CA GLU A 218 -44.01 32.43 5.63
C GLU A 218 -44.86 33.42 6.44
N ALA A 219 -44.64 34.73 6.28
CA ALA A 219 -45.44 35.75 6.96
C ALA A 219 -46.90 35.77 6.46
N ARG A 220 -47.12 35.64 5.15
CA ARG A 220 -48.46 35.47 4.56
C ARG A 220 -49.12 34.20 5.06
N ALA A 221 -48.40 33.07 5.05
CA ALA A 221 -48.89 31.80 5.56
C ALA A 221 -49.29 31.89 7.04
N ARG A 222 -48.49 32.57 7.86
CA ARG A 222 -48.78 32.80 9.28
C ARG A 222 -50.05 33.64 9.47
N LYS A 223 -50.23 34.74 8.73
CA LYS A 223 -51.45 35.54 8.80
C LYS A 223 -52.69 34.74 8.41
N ALA A 224 -52.61 33.96 7.32
CA ALA A 224 -53.71 33.08 6.90
C ALA A 224 -54.02 31.99 7.94
N ALA A 225 -53.00 31.44 8.62
CA ALA A 225 -53.19 30.49 9.72
C ALA A 225 -53.85 31.14 10.96
N GLU A 226 -53.46 32.38 11.30
CA GLU A 226 -54.09 33.16 12.39
C GLU A 226 -55.56 33.47 12.06
N GLU A 227 -55.88 33.85 10.82
CA GLU A 227 -57.26 34.05 10.33
C GLU A 227 -58.08 32.75 10.36
N ALA A 228 -57.50 31.64 9.90
CA ALA A 228 -58.15 30.32 9.95
C ALA A 228 -58.46 29.88 11.39
N ALA A 229 -57.56 30.17 12.34
CA ALA A 229 -57.76 29.91 13.76
C ALA A 229 -58.84 30.83 14.37
N ALA A 230 -58.87 32.11 14.00
CA ALA A 230 -59.89 33.05 14.45
C ALA A 230 -61.30 32.68 13.93
N LEU A 231 -61.41 32.26 12.67
CA LEU A 231 -62.67 31.81 12.06
C LEU A 231 -63.19 30.52 12.72
N ARG A 232 -62.30 29.59 13.09
CA ARG A 232 -62.68 28.40 13.89
C ARG A 232 -63.21 28.79 15.27
N ARG A 233 -62.53 29.69 15.98
CA ARG A 233 -63.00 30.18 17.28
C ARG A 233 -64.37 30.84 17.17
N LYS A 234 -64.59 31.69 16.17
CA LYS A 234 -65.91 32.28 15.88
C LYS A 234 -66.96 31.21 15.57
N ALA A 235 -66.62 30.18 14.78
CA ALA A 235 -67.55 29.08 14.48
C ALA A 235 -67.95 28.29 15.74
N GLU A 236 -67.03 28.10 16.70
CA GLU A 236 -67.31 27.47 17.98
C GLU A 236 -68.09 28.37 18.95
N GLU A 237 -67.84 29.68 18.93
CA GLU A 237 -68.58 30.68 19.71
C GLU A 237 -70.02 30.80 19.22
N GLU A 238 -70.24 30.86 17.89
CA GLU A 238 -71.58 30.84 17.28
C GLU A 238 -72.32 29.54 17.59
N ALA A 239 -71.63 28.39 17.56
CA ALA A 239 -72.22 27.11 17.96
C ALA A 239 -72.67 27.12 19.44
N ARG A 240 -71.85 27.71 20.32
CA ARG A 240 -72.18 27.86 21.76
C ARG A 240 -73.33 28.85 21.98
N ALA A 241 -73.33 29.99 21.29
CA ALA A 241 -74.38 31.00 21.38
C ALA A 241 -75.72 30.46 20.86
N ALA A 242 -75.72 29.72 19.75
CA ALA A 242 -76.92 29.08 19.22
C ALA A 242 -77.56 28.10 20.23
N GLN A 243 -76.74 27.32 20.93
CA GLN A 243 -77.20 26.43 22.01
C GLN A 243 -77.73 27.21 23.22
N GLN A 244 -77.11 28.32 23.59
CA GLN A 244 -77.46 29.11 24.78
C GLN A 244 -78.72 29.96 24.59
N TYR A 245 -78.92 30.54 23.40
CA TYR A 245 -80.03 31.45 23.10
C TYR A 245 -81.17 30.80 22.31
N ASN A 246 -81.13 29.47 22.13
CA ASN A 246 -82.17 28.67 21.45
C ASN A 246 -82.55 29.24 20.07
N VAL A 247 -81.52 29.66 19.33
CA VAL A 247 -81.64 30.22 17.97
C VAL A 247 -82.07 29.10 17.02
N ASP A 248 -82.76 29.44 15.92
CA ASP A 248 -83.17 28.48 14.89
C ASP A 248 -81.97 27.57 14.49
N PRO A 249 -82.07 26.25 14.70
CA PRO A 249 -80.99 25.29 14.41
C PRO A 249 -80.47 25.38 12.96
N GLN A 250 -81.36 25.64 11.99
CA GLN A 250 -80.96 25.68 10.58
C GLN A 250 -80.15 26.94 10.26
N GLU A 251 -80.46 28.07 10.88
CA GLU A 251 -79.74 29.32 10.64
C GLU A 251 -78.37 29.31 11.32
N ALA A 252 -78.30 28.75 12.54
CA ALA A 252 -77.06 28.56 13.28
C ALA A 252 -76.11 27.60 12.55
N GLU A 253 -76.62 26.50 12.01
CA GLU A 253 -75.82 25.54 11.26
C GLU A 253 -75.28 26.14 9.95
N LYS A 254 -76.08 26.93 9.23
CA LYS A 254 -75.64 27.65 8.02
C LYS A 254 -74.50 28.63 8.32
N LYS A 255 -74.63 29.45 9.38
CA LYS A 255 -73.58 30.41 9.78
C LYS A 255 -72.30 29.70 10.21
N ARG A 256 -72.41 28.63 10.99
CA ARG A 256 -71.27 27.79 11.41
C ARG A 256 -70.59 27.13 10.20
N ALA A 257 -71.36 26.55 9.29
CA ALA A 257 -70.83 25.91 8.08
C ALA A 257 -70.09 26.91 7.19
N GLU A 258 -70.61 28.13 7.06
CA GLU A 258 -69.94 29.20 6.31
C GLU A 258 -68.62 29.64 6.97
N LEU A 259 -68.59 29.82 8.29
CA LEU A 259 -67.35 30.13 9.02
C LEU A 259 -66.31 29.02 8.91
N LEU A 260 -66.74 27.75 8.93
CA LEU A 260 -65.85 26.60 8.73
C LEU A 260 -65.33 26.52 7.29
N ARG A 261 -66.16 26.84 6.28
CA ARG A 261 -65.74 26.92 4.88
C ARG A 261 -64.68 28.00 4.67
N GLN A 262 -64.91 29.19 5.22
CA GLN A 262 -63.93 30.28 5.20
C GLN A 262 -62.63 29.91 5.95
N ALA A 263 -62.73 29.18 7.07
CA ALA A 263 -61.56 28.69 7.80
C ALA A 263 -60.75 27.67 6.99
N GLN A 264 -61.40 26.82 6.18
CA GLN A 264 -60.74 25.87 5.28
C GLN A 264 -60.06 26.56 4.10
N GLU A 265 -60.67 27.61 3.53
CA GLU A 265 -60.05 28.42 2.48
C GLU A 265 -58.82 29.17 3.00
N ALA A 266 -58.89 29.73 4.21
CA ALA A 266 -57.75 30.36 4.88
C ALA A 266 -56.64 29.34 5.21
N GLU A 267 -56.98 28.10 5.59
CA GLU A 267 -56.00 27.02 5.79
C GLU A 267 -55.28 26.64 4.50
N LYS A 268 -56.00 26.53 3.37
CA LYS A 268 -55.38 26.29 2.07
C LYS A 268 -54.46 27.45 1.66
N ALA A 269 -54.83 28.69 1.99
CA ALA A 269 -53.98 29.85 1.77
C ALA A 269 -52.74 29.87 2.70
N ALA A 270 -52.79 29.18 3.85
CA ALA A 270 -51.67 29.06 4.78
C ALA A 270 -50.58 28.09 4.34
N GLU A 271 -50.80 27.28 3.29
CA GLU A 271 -49.74 26.41 2.76
C GLU A 271 -48.54 27.24 2.26
N VAL A 272 -47.35 26.93 2.79
CA VAL A 272 -46.11 27.60 2.40
C VAL A 272 -45.62 27.01 1.08
N ARG A 273 -45.51 27.86 0.06
CA ARG A 273 -44.88 27.47 -1.21
C ARG A 273 -43.39 27.76 -1.16
N ASN A 274 -42.59 26.89 -1.77
CA ASN A 274 -41.15 27.15 -1.86
C ASN A 274 -40.90 28.37 -2.75
N ALA A 275 -40.16 29.34 -2.22
CA ALA A 275 -39.66 30.45 -3.02
C ALA A 275 -38.72 29.92 -4.12
N GLN A 276 -38.98 30.33 -5.37
CA GLN A 276 -38.22 29.93 -6.56
C GLN A 276 -37.84 31.17 -7.37
N ALA A 277 -36.71 31.10 -8.07
CA ALA A 277 -36.30 32.06 -9.09
C ALA A 277 -35.81 31.33 -10.35
N GLY A 278 -35.88 32.01 -11.49
CA GLY A 278 -35.40 31.49 -12.78
C GLY A 278 -36.49 30.89 -13.67
N ARG A 279 -36.15 30.73 -14.96
CA ARG A 279 -37.01 30.13 -16.00
C ARG A 279 -36.98 28.60 -15.94
N THR A 280 -37.88 27.96 -16.68
CA THR A 280 -37.89 26.51 -16.90
C THR A 280 -36.50 26.02 -17.33
N GLY A 281 -35.97 25.01 -16.62
CA GLY A 281 -34.61 24.47 -16.81
C GLY A 281 -33.51 25.13 -15.98
N ALA A 282 -33.76 26.27 -15.33
CA ALA A 282 -32.78 27.01 -14.53
C ALA A 282 -33.35 27.47 -13.17
N LYS A 283 -34.31 26.72 -12.63
CA LYS A 283 -34.94 27.06 -11.34
C LYS A 283 -33.97 26.89 -10.18
N VAL A 284 -33.89 27.90 -9.32
CA VAL A 284 -33.13 27.87 -8.07
C VAL A 284 -34.09 28.09 -6.91
N SER A 285 -33.89 27.35 -5.82
CA SER A 285 -34.70 27.39 -4.60
C SER A 285 -33.82 27.19 -3.38
N VAL A 286 -34.25 27.71 -2.23
CA VAL A 286 -33.53 27.52 -0.96
C VAL A 286 -33.81 26.13 -0.41
N ARG A 287 -32.76 25.43 0.03
CA ARG A 287 -32.85 24.17 0.77
C ARG A 287 -32.34 24.37 2.20
N THR A 288 -32.94 23.66 3.15
CA THR A 288 -32.46 23.63 4.53
C THR A 288 -31.57 22.42 4.71
N ASP A 289 -30.28 22.63 4.99
CA ASP A 289 -29.34 21.58 5.33
C ASP A 289 -29.07 21.56 6.83
N LYS A 290 -29.01 20.36 7.42
CA LYS A 290 -28.68 20.16 8.83
C LYS A 290 -27.17 19.99 8.94
N ILE A 291 -26.49 20.94 9.59
CA ILE A 291 -25.05 20.88 9.83
C ILE A 291 -24.81 20.41 11.26
N GLY A 292 -24.08 19.30 11.42
CA GLY A 292 -23.62 18.82 12.71
C GLY A 292 -22.37 19.58 13.14
N VAL A 293 -22.43 20.30 14.26
CA VAL A 293 -21.28 20.98 14.86
C VAL A 293 -20.90 20.26 16.13
N VAL A 294 -19.66 19.79 16.21
CA VAL A 294 -19.13 19.13 17.41
C VAL A 294 -18.63 20.21 18.37
N THR A 295 -19.24 20.30 19.55
CA THR A 295 -18.89 21.27 20.60
C THR A 295 -17.97 20.69 21.67
N ASP A 296 -18.00 19.37 21.86
CA ASP A 296 -17.19 18.63 22.81
C ASP A 296 -16.70 17.34 22.14
N TYR A 297 -15.42 17.32 21.76
CA TYR A 297 -14.82 16.20 21.06
C TYR A 297 -14.69 14.95 21.93
N GLY A 298 -14.53 15.09 23.25
CA GLY A 298 -14.44 13.95 24.15
C GLY A 298 -15.77 13.19 24.22
N LYS A 299 -16.88 13.93 24.39
CA LYS A 299 -18.22 13.33 24.36
C LYS A 299 -18.58 12.79 22.98
N ALA A 300 -18.22 13.49 21.92
CA ALA A 300 -18.47 13.03 20.56
C ALA A 300 -17.71 11.74 20.24
N ALA A 301 -16.44 11.64 20.61
CA ALA A 301 -15.65 10.43 20.44
C ALA A 301 -16.24 9.27 21.25
N ALA A 302 -16.59 9.49 22.52
CA ALA A 302 -17.21 8.47 23.35
C ALA A 302 -18.54 7.96 22.75
N ALA A 303 -19.40 8.86 22.25
CA ALA A 303 -20.64 8.50 21.59
C ALA A 303 -20.40 7.72 20.28
N LEU A 304 -19.45 8.14 19.45
CA LEU A 304 -19.11 7.47 18.19
C LEU A 304 -18.48 6.08 18.43
N VAL A 305 -17.68 5.93 19.48
CA VAL A 305 -17.15 4.63 19.92
C VAL A 305 -18.29 3.74 20.41
N ALA A 306 -19.22 4.26 21.22
CA ALA A 306 -20.39 3.52 21.68
C ALA A 306 -21.29 3.06 20.52
N MET A 307 -21.38 3.86 19.45
CA MET A 307 -22.08 3.51 18.21
C MET A 307 -21.29 2.57 17.30
N ARG A 308 -20.05 2.21 17.66
CA ARG A 308 -19.12 1.42 16.85
C ARG A 308 -18.92 1.98 15.44
N HIS A 309 -18.73 3.29 15.33
CA HIS A 309 -18.52 3.93 14.03
C HIS A 309 -17.23 3.43 13.37
N LYS A 310 -17.36 2.79 12.20
CA LYS A 310 -16.27 2.10 11.49
C LYS A 310 -15.03 2.98 11.29
N ASP A 311 -15.19 4.16 10.72
CA ASP A 311 -14.03 5.01 10.37
C ASP A 311 -13.25 5.46 11.61
N LEU A 312 -13.93 5.68 12.74
CA LEU A 312 -13.27 6.08 13.98
C LEU A 312 -12.44 4.92 14.53
N ILE A 313 -13.00 3.70 14.53
CA ILE A 313 -12.30 2.50 14.98
C ILE A 313 -11.06 2.24 14.11
N GLU A 314 -11.18 2.32 12.78
CA GLU A 314 -10.04 2.13 11.88
C GLU A 314 -8.93 3.17 12.11
N ILE A 315 -9.30 4.41 12.43
CA ILE A 315 -8.32 5.45 12.78
C ILE A 315 -7.65 5.14 14.11
N ILE A 316 -8.42 4.71 15.13
CA ILE A 316 -7.88 4.29 16.43
C ILE A 316 -6.88 3.13 16.25
N ASP A 317 -7.22 2.11 15.46
CA ASP A 317 -6.34 0.97 15.19
C ASP A 317 -5.03 1.39 14.51
N LYS A 318 -5.11 2.29 13.52
CA LYS A 318 -3.91 2.83 12.85
C LYS A 318 -3.02 3.63 13.81
N LEU A 319 -3.62 4.39 14.71
CA LEU A 319 -2.89 5.15 15.74
C LEU A 319 -2.27 4.20 16.77
N ALA A 320 -2.98 3.16 17.19
CA ALA A 320 -2.49 2.12 18.10
C ALA A 320 -1.26 1.40 17.51
N GLN A 321 -1.32 0.97 16.26
CA GLN A 321 -0.17 0.33 15.60
C GLN A 321 1.05 1.25 15.50
N ARG A 322 0.84 2.55 15.25
CA ARG A 322 1.93 3.53 15.22
C ARG A 322 2.53 3.73 16.60
N ALA A 323 1.70 3.81 17.64
CA ALA A 323 2.13 3.96 19.02
C ALA A 323 2.91 2.73 19.51
N ALA A 324 2.44 1.52 19.19
CA ALA A 324 3.13 0.26 19.47
C ALA A 324 4.53 0.23 18.84
N LYS A 325 4.66 0.58 17.56
CA LYS A 325 5.96 0.67 16.86
C LYS A 325 6.91 1.71 17.46
N ALA A 326 6.35 2.78 18.04
CA ALA A 326 7.12 3.84 18.68
C ALA A 326 7.45 3.55 20.16
N GLY A 327 7.01 2.41 20.71
CA GLY A 327 7.20 2.08 22.12
C GLY A 327 6.40 2.95 23.10
N MET A 328 5.29 3.53 22.65
CA MET A 328 4.43 4.40 23.47
C MET A 328 3.06 3.73 23.72
N PRO A 329 2.95 2.78 24.66
CA PRO A 329 1.67 2.22 25.02
C PRO A 329 0.76 3.25 25.70
N PHE A 330 -0.54 3.14 25.44
CA PHE A 330 -1.58 3.94 26.07
C PHE A 330 -2.71 3.06 26.58
N ASP A 331 -3.53 3.61 27.48
CA ASP A 331 -4.62 2.88 28.14
C ASP A 331 -5.58 2.27 27.12
N GLY A 332 -5.84 0.96 27.27
CA GLY A 332 -6.69 0.19 26.35
C GLY A 332 -5.94 -0.43 25.16
N MET A 333 -4.61 -0.26 25.07
CA MET A 333 -3.77 -0.93 24.07
C MET A 333 -3.00 -2.10 24.69
N GLU A 334 -3.10 -3.27 24.06
CA GLU A 334 -2.24 -4.43 24.34
C GLU A 334 -1.16 -4.53 23.26
N VAL A 335 0.12 -4.54 23.66
CA VAL A 335 1.24 -4.73 22.73
C VAL A 335 1.65 -6.20 22.76
N ARG A 336 1.64 -6.84 21.59
CA ARG A 336 2.11 -8.22 21.40
C ARG A 336 3.32 -8.20 20.47
N GLU A 337 4.36 -8.94 20.86
CA GLU A 337 5.55 -9.15 20.04
C GLU A 337 5.30 -10.36 19.13
N GLU A 338 5.43 -10.15 17.83
CA GLU A 338 5.26 -11.19 16.81
C GLU A 338 6.52 -11.19 15.93
N GLU A 339 7.30 -12.27 16.00
CA GLU A 339 8.46 -12.45 15.14
C GLU A 339 7.99 -12.79 13.72
N LYS A 340 8.35 -11.96 12.75
CA LYS A 340 8.04 -12.15 11.34
C LYS A 340 9.32 -12.08 10.52
N VAL A 341 9.41 -12.92 9.50
CA VAL A 341 10.41 -12.77 8.43
C VAL A 341 10.09 -11.48 7.67
N VAL A 342 11.11 -10.63 7.46
CA VAL A 342 11.01 -9.32 6.78
C VAL A 342 11.58 -9.38 5.38
#